data_AF-A0AAW6XNH3-F1
#
_entry.id   AF-A0AAW6XNH3-F1
#
_cell.length_a   1.000
_cell.length_b   1.000
_cell.length_c   1.000
_cell.angle_alpha   90.00
_cell.angle_beta   90.00
_cell.angle_gamma   90.00
#
_symmetry.space_group_name_H-M   'P 1'
#
loop_
_entity.id
_entity.type
_entity.pdbx_description
1 polymer ?
#
loop_
_entity_poly.entity_id
_entity_poly.type
_entity_poly.pdbx_seq_one_letter_code
_entity_poly.pdbx_strand_id
1 'polypeptide(L)' 'TNIIFTPNVPKTNNEIVAMAQQLYGMVSNQTVYEMLSAVTGIDADVEIKRMEEINAEKRFDKVEVLGDGQEERKP' A
#
# COMPACT_ATOMS: atom_id res chain seq x y z
N THR A 1 -25.68 -25.43 -21.36
CA THR A 1 -25.61 -25.11 -19.91
C THR A 1 -24.16 -24.90 -19.55
N ASN A 2 -23.76 -23.68 -19.17
CA ASN A 2 -22.39 -23.41 -18.72
C ASN A 2 -22.29 -23.78 -17.24
N ILE A 3 -21.65 -24.91 -16.96
CA ILE A 3 -21.38 -25.36 -15.59
C ILE A 3 -20.01 -24.82 -15.21
N ILE A 4 -19.97 -23.87 -14.28
CA ILE A 4 -18.72 -23.31 -13.75
C ILE A 4 -18.42 -24.03 -12.44
N PHE A 5 -17.35 -24.82 -12.43
CA PHE A 5 -16.84 -25.47 -11.24
C PHE A 5 -15.90 -24.52 -10.50
N THR A 6 -16.33 -24.03 -9.34
CA THR A 6 -15.47 -23.25 -8.45
C THR A 6 -14.79 -24.23 -7.48
N PRO A 7 -13.48 -24.50 -7.60
CA PRO A 7 -12.80 -25.37 -6.66
C PRO A 7 -12.80 -24.73 -5.27
N ASN A 8 -13.21 -25.49 -4.25
CA ASN A 8 -13.10 -25.11 -2.85
C ASN A 8 -11.63 -25.26 -2.40
N VAL A 9 -10.76 -24.38 -2.88
CA VAL A 9 -9.38 -24.30 -2.40
C VAL A 9 -9.41 -23.40 -1.16
N PRO A 10 -9.25 -23.95 0.06
CA PRO A 10 -9.12 -23.12 1.24
C PRO A 10 -7.84 -22.30 1.09
N LYS A 11 -7.98 -21.02 0.76
CA LYS A 11 -6.85 -20.09 0.81
C LYS A 11 -6.60 -19.80 2.28
N THR A 12 -5.47 -20.27 2.79
CA THR A 12 -4.99 -19.85 4.09
C THR A 12 -4.70 -18.35 4.06
N ASN A 13 -4.82 -17.67 5.21
CA ASN A 13 -4.51 -16.24 5.29
C ASN A 13 -3.10 -15.94 4.76
N ASN A 14 -2.15 -16.86 4.98
CA ASN A 14 -0.78 -16.75 4.47
C ASN A 14 -0.71 -16.75 2.93
N GLU A 15 -1.52 -17.56 2.26
CA GLU A 15 -1.58 -17.60 0.80
C GLU A 15 -2.20 -16.31 0.23
N ILE A 16 -3.20 -15.73 0.91
CA ILE A 16 -3.79 -14.45 0.50
C ILE A 16 -2.76 -13.33 0.58
N VAL A 17 -1.98 -13.28 1.67
CA VAL A 17 -0.89 -12.31 1.84
C VAL A 17 0.19 -12.51 0.76
N ALA A 18 0.61 -13.75 0.50
CA ALA A 18 1.61 -14.05 -0.52
C ALA A 18 1.14 -13.63 -1.92
N MET A 19 -0.13 -13.88 -2.26
CA MET A 19 -0.72 -13.44 -3.52
C MET A 19 -0.79 -11.90 -3.61
N ALA A 20 -1.22 -11.23 -2.55
CA ALA A 20 -1.28 -9.76 -2.51
C ALA A 20 0.11 -9.14 -2.77
N GLN A 21 1.16 -9.75 -2.18
CA GLN A 21 2.53 -9.31 -2.36
C GLN A 21 3.04 -9.54 -3.78
N GLN A 22 2.66 -10.64 -4.44
CA GLN A 22 2.99 -10.89 -5.85
C GLN A 22 2.32 -9.91 -6.80
N LEU A 23 1.12 -9.43 -6.46
CA LEU A 23 0.35 -8.50 -7.29
C LEU A 23 0.72 -7.03 -7.04
N TYR A 24 1.45 -6.74 -5.97
CA TYR A 24 1.86 -5.39 -5.63
C TYR A 24 2.67 -4.73 -6.75
N GLY A 25 2.19 -3.58 -7.25
CA GLY A 25 2.79 -2.85 -8.38
C GLY A 25 2.40 -3.38 -9.77
N MET A 26 1.73 -4.53 -9.87
CA MET A 26 1.14 -5.03 -11.12
C MET A 26 -0.33 -4.65 -11.26
N VAL A 27 -1.03 -4.54 -10.13
CA VAL A 27 -2.44 -4.11 -10.07
C VAL A 27 -2.57 -2.82 -9.26
N SER A 28 -3.76 -2.22 -9.28
CA SER A 28 -4.03 -1.02 -8.50
C SER A 28 -3.90 -1.29 -6.99
N ASN A 29 -3.50 -0.26 -6.24
CA ASN A 29 -3.41 -0.34 -4.78
C ASN A 29 -4.75 -0.79 -4.16
N GLN A 30 -5.87 -0.29 -4.69
CA GLN A 30 -7.21 -0.67 -4.26
C GLN A 30 -7.40 -2.19 -4.26
N THR A 31 -7.07 -2.86 -5.36
CA THR A 31 -7.24 -4.32 -5.49
C THR A 31 -6.35 -5.09 -4.50
N VAL A 32 -5.14 -4.61 -4.23
CA VAL A 32 -4.25 -5.22 -3.23
C VAL A 32 -4.83 -5.08 -1.82
N TYR A 33 -5.31 -3.88 -1.45
CA TYR A 33 -5.91 -3.65 -0.12
C TYR A 33 -7.24 -4.37 0.07
N GLU A 34 -8.07 -4.48 -0.97
CA GLU A 34 -9.28 -5.29 -0.96
C GLU A 34 -8.98 -6.75 -0.68
N MET A 35 -7.93 -7.33 -1.28
CA MET A 35 -7.49 -8.68 -0.96
C MET A 35 -6.99 -8.81 0.47
N LEU A 36 -6.23 -7.83 0.96
CA LEU A 36 -5.69 -7.85 2.32
C LEU A 36 -6.77 -7.62 3.39
N SER A 37 -7.88 -6.97 3.07
CA SER A 37 -9.01 -6.78 4.00
C SER A 37 -9.55 -8.12 4.55
N ALA A 38 -9.52 -9.18 3.73
CA ALA A 38 -9.95 -10.52 4.12
C ALA A 38 -9.13 -11.13 5.26
N VAL A 39 -7.87 -10.70 5.43
CA VAL A 39 -6.97 -11.22 6.47
C VAL A 39 -6.75 -10.23 7.61
N THR A 40 -6.81 -8.93 7.35
CA THR A 40 -6.63 -7.88 8.36
C THR A 40 -7.93 -7.51 9.06
N GLY A 41 -9.08 -7.69 8.40
CA GLY A 41 -10.38 -7.22 8.86
C GLY A 41 -10.54 -5.69 8.80
N ILE A 42 -9.63 -4.99 8.10
CA ILE A 42 -9.68 -3.53 7.92
C ILE A 42 -10.16 -3.25 6.50
N ASP A 43 -11.14 -2.36 6.37
CA ASP A 43 -11.64 -1.91 5.07
C ASP A 43 -10.53 -1.24 4.24
N ALA A 44 -10.53 -1.53 2.93
CA ALA A 44 -9.49 -1.06 2.02
C ALA A 44 -9.33 0.47 2.02
N ASP A 45 -10.45 1.21 2.03
CA ASP A 45 -10.46 2.67 2.00
C ASP A 45 -9.82 3.28 3.27
N VAL A 46 -10.06 2.65 4.43
CA VAL A 46 -9.46 3.06 5.70
C VAL A 46 -7.95 2.85 5.66
N GLU A 47 -7.51 1.72 5.13
CA GLU A 47 -6.09 1.39 5.07
C GLU A 47 -5.34 2.27 4.06
N ILE A 48 -5.95 2.59 2.91
CA ILE A 48 -5.39 3.51 1.93
C ILE A 48 -5.20 4.90 2.56
N LYS A 49 -6.22 5.42 3.24
CA LYS A 49 -6.13 6.72 3.92
C LYS A 49 -5.01 6.73 4.95
N ARG A 50 -4.87 5.67 5.75
CA ARG A 50 -3.78 5.54 6.73
C ARG A 50 -2.40 5.58 6.06
N MET A 51 -2.25 4.95 4.90
CA MET A 51 -0.99 4.98 4.16
C MET A 51 -0.69 6.36 3.56
N GLU A 52 -1.70 7.10 3.12
CA GLU A 52 -1.55 8.48 2.66
C GLU A 52 -1.10 9.39 3.81
N GLU A 53 -1.70 9.27 4.99
CA GLU A 53 -1.32 10.00 6.20
C GLU A 53 0.14 9.70 6.59
N ILE A 54 0.53 8.42 6.66
CA ILE A 54 1.92 8.01 6.95
C ILE A 54 2.90 8.55 5.89
N ASN A 55 2.52 8.54 4.61
CA ASN A 55 3.37 9.05 3.54
C ASN A 55 3.48 10.58 3.57
N ALA A 56 2.42 11.27 3.99
CA ALA A 56 2.45 12.71 4.21
C ALA A 56 3.38 13.06 5.39
N GLU A 57 3.24 12.38 6.53
CA GLU A 57 4.12 12.54 7.70
C GLU A 57 5.60 12.33 7.34
N LYS A 58 5.93 11.23 6.65
CA LYS A 58 7.30 10.96 6.16
C LYS A 58 7.84 12.03 5.22
N ARG A 59 6.97 12.77 4.52
CA ARG A 59 7.41 13.89 3.67
C ARG A 59 7.81 15.10 4.50
N PHE A 60 7.19 15.34 5.65
CA PHE A 60 7.57 16.45 6.53
C PHE A 60 8.92 16.20 7.21
N ASP A 61 9.20 14.96 7.65
CA ASP A 61 10.51 14.59 8.21
C ASP A 61 11.67 14.76 7.22
N LYS A 62 11.40 14.66 5.91
CA LYS A 62 12.43 14.77 4.87
C LYS A 62 12.76 16.23 4.48
N VAL A 63 11.92 17.20 4.85
CA VAL A 63 12.08 18.62 4.46
C VAL A 63 12.97 19.40 5.44
N GLU A 64 13.19 18.93 6.67
CA GLU A 64 14.00 19.64 7.67
C GLU A 64 15.53 19.61 7.45
N VAL A 65 16.06 19.03 6.37
CA VAL A 65 17.51 18.94 6.11
C VAL A 65 18.01 19.88 5.00
N LEU A 66 17.20 20.82 4.53
CA LEU A 66 17.62 21.85 3.56
C LEU A 66 17.40 23.26 4.13
N GLY A 67 17.96 23.50 5.32
CA GLY A 67 18.08 24.81 5.92
C GLY A 67 19.55 25.13 6.20
N ASP A 68 20.06 26.13 5.48
CA ASP A 68 21.16 27.03 5.82
C ASP A 68 22.51 26.82 5.12
N GLY A 69 22.86 27.80 4.28
CA GLY A 69 24.25 28.16 4.03
C GLY A 69 24.71 28.29 2.56
N GLN A 70 24.05 29.10 1.74
CA GLN A 70 24.73 29.75 0.61
C GLN A 70 24.50 31.25 0.67
N GLU A 71 25.23 31.92 1.57
CA GLU A 71 25.45 33.37 1.48
C GLU A 71 26.46 33.60 0.34
N GLU A 72 25.95 34.09 -0.79
CA GLU A 72 26.75 34.53 -1.92
C GLU A 72 27.68 35.66 -1.47
N ARG A 73 28.97 35.35 -1.31
CA ARG A 73 30.01 36.36 -1.29
C ARG A 73 30.63 36.47 -2.67
N LYS A 74 30.33 37.57 -3.39
CA LYS A 74 31.30 38.45 -4.11
C LYS A 74 30.62 39.43 -5.07
N PRO A 75 31.31 40.48 -5.59
CA PRO A 75 32.76 40.75 -5.59
C PRO A 75 33.29 41.65 -4.48
#